data_AF-A0A161I9C8-F1
#
_entry.id   AF-A0A161I9C8-F1
#
_cell.length_a   1.000
_cell.length_b   1.000
_cell.length_c   1.000
_cell.angle_alpha   90.00
_cell.angle_beta   90.00
_cell.angle_gamma   90.00
#
_symmetry.space_group_name_H-M   'P 1'
#
loop_
_entity.id
_entity.type
_entity.pdbx_description
1 polymer ?
#
loop_
_entity_poly.entity_id
_entity_poly.type
_entity_poly.pdbx_seq_one_letter_code
_entity_poly.pdbx_strand_id
1 'polypeptide(L)'
;MTLSTPMALWIGTYPATGEAAGSGEGLWHVDVDVTSGELHAPVLAAALAAPSFLALHPVAPVLLAVSETAPGSLTALRVGPGAALEQVAVFGSGGDHPCHVAASGTSVWVTNYGDGVAAAWATGPDGLPLATHHSLHSGDGTGPVADRQEGPHAHQATVVGDHVLVTDLGADVVRRYPVDPTPDDAGEVAARLPAGTGPRHLVVLPDGWLVVAGELDARLHLLRPAGDGWEHAGSTPVSPLGVPGEAFPGHVTLSEDGGRLHVGLRGPDVLAVHDVTGGPDVRLVHRADVHLGAGSWPRHHEVVARLGDDELVVVALQNSQELVTVRVGSGGGSEVLARTSWPTPPACVLVAR
;
A
#
# COMPACT_ATOMS: atom_id res chain seq x y z
N MET A 1 5.05 13.24 -34.38
CA MET A 1 4.26 12.67 -33.28
C MET A 1 5.05 11.50 -32.72
N THR A 2 5.82 11.74 -31.66
CA THR A 2 6.36 10.66 -30.85
C THR A 2 5.17 9.98 -30.19
N LEU A 3 4.94 8.71 -30.51
CA LEU A 3 3.89 7.93 -29.86
C LEU A 3 4.27 7.82 -28.38
N SER A 4 3.45 8.42 -27.52
CA SER A 4 3.49 8.20 -26.08
C SER A 4 3.33 6.71 -25.82
N THR A 5 4.18 6.12 -24.97
CA THR A 5 4.02 4.72 -24.58
C THR A 5 3.05 4.70 -23.40
N PRO A 6 1.82 4.19 -23.57
CA PRO A 6 0.89 4.09 -22.46
C PRO A 6 1.45 3.15 -21.38
N MET A 7 1.21 3.49 -20.13
CA MET A 7 1.51 2.62 -18.99
C MET A 7 0.23 1.91 -18.58
N ALA A 8 0.26 0.58 -18.54
CA ALA A 8 -0.86 -0.24 -18.12
C ALA A 8 -0.94 -0.30 -16.59
N LEU A 9 -2.14 -0.21 -16.02
CA LEU A 9 -2.41 -0.20 -14.60
C LEU A 9 -3.51 -1.21 -14.23
N TRP A 10 -3.30 -1.90 -13.11
CA TRP A 10 -4.32 -2.65 -12.39
C TRP A 10 -4.92 -1.78 -11.29
N ILE A 11 -6.25 -1.74 -11.23
CA ILE A 11 -6.99 -0.96 -10.22
C ILE A 11 -7.87 -1.89 -9.40
N GLY A 12 -7.55 -1.98 -8.11
CA GLY A 12 -8.40 -2.62 -7.10
C GLY A 12 -9.47 -1.66 -6.60
N THR A 13 -10.63 -2.17 -6.21
CA THR A 13 -11.79 -1.34 -5.85
C THR A 13 -12.55 -1.90 -4.66
N TYR A 14 -13.32 -1.03 -3.98
CA TYR A 14 -14.35 -1.43 -3.01
C TYR A 14 -15.73 -1.44 -3.68
N PRO A 15 -16.73 -2.12 -3.08
CA PRO A 15 -18.13 -1.90 -3.44
C PRO A 15 -18.51 -0.42 -3.27
N ALA A 16 -19.56 0.00 -3.97
CA ALA A 16 -20.11 1.34 -3.79
C ALA A 16 -20.55 1.54 -2.32
N THR A 17 -20.50 2.79 -1.85
CA THR A 17 -20.85 3.12 -0.45
C THR A 17 -22.25 2.61 -0.10
N GLY A 18 -22.34 1.75 0.92
CA GLY A 18 -23.59 1.15 1.38
C GLY A 18 -23.99 -0.15 0.70
N GLU A 19 -23.27 -0.58 -0.34
CA GLU A 19 -23.48 -1.85 -1.02
C GLU A 19 -22.62 -2.97 -0.41
N ALA A 20 -23.09 -4.22 -0.56
CA ALA A 20 -22.34 -5.38 -0.14
C ALA A 20 -21.16 -5.66 -1.08
N ALA A 21 -20.12 -6.34 -0.59
CA ALA A 21 -19.04 -6.81 -1.45
C ALA A 21 -19.57 -7.83 -2.50
N GLY A 22 -19.08 -7.74 -3.72
CA GLY A 22 -19.52 -8.47 -4.89
C GLY A 22 -20.70 -7.82 -5.63
N SER A 23 -20.96 -6.53 -5.41
CA SER A 23 -22.10 -5.78 -5.96
C SER A 23 -21.81 -5.02 -7.26
N GLY A 24 -20.61 -5.19 -7.83
CA GLY A 24 -20.24 -4.60 -9.12
C GLY A 24 -18.81 -4.07 -9.16
N GLU A 25 -18.11 -4.10 -8.03
CA GLU A 25 -16.69 -3.83 -7.95
C GLU A 25 -15.85 -5.01 -8.48
N GLY A 26 -14.55 -4.78 -8.61
CA GLY A 26 -13.63 -5.80 -9.06
C GLY A 26 -12.24 -5.26 -9.34
N LEU A 27 -11.51 -6.04 -10.12
CA LEU A 27 -10.19 -5.70 -10.62
C LEU A 27 -10.32 -5.15 -12.03
N TRP A 28 -9.80 -3.96 -12.24
CA TRP A 28 -9.90 -3.24 -13.51
C TRP A 28 -8.52 -3.07 -14.14
N HIS A 29 -8.51 -3.00 -15.46
CA HIS A 29 -7.34 -2.65 -16.27
C HIS A 29 -7.57 -1.30 -16.94
N VAL A 30 -6.55 -0.44 -16.95
CA VAL A 30 -6.59 0.85 -17.66
C VAL A 30 -5.20 1.26 -18.10
N ASP A 31 -5.12 1.96 -19.23
CA ASP A 31 -3.89 2.57 -19.70
C ASP A 31 -3.87 4.06 -19.34
N VAL A 32 -2.73 4.58 -18.90
CA VAL A 32 -2.48 6.02 -18.75
C VAL A 32 -1.50 6.49 -19.81
N ASP A 33 -1.83 7.57 -20.51
CA ASP A 33 -0.87 8.29 -21.35
C ASP A 33 0.10 9.04 -20.44
N VAL A 34 1.36 8.61 -20.41
CA VAL A 34 2.36 9.17 -19.49
C VAL A 34 2.71 10.63 -19.78
N THR A 35 2.38 11.15 -20.96
CA THR A 35 2.66 12.54 -21.35
C THR A 35 1.52 13.47 -20.95
N SER A 36 0.27 13.11 -21.26
CA SER A 36 -0.90 13.93 -20.93
C SER A 36 -1.47 13.66 -19.55
N GLY A 37 -1.23 12.47 -18.97
CA GLY A 37 -1.89 11.97 -17.77
C GLY A 37 -3.30 11.44 -18.01
N GLU A 38 -3.81 11.45 -19.26
CA GLU A 38 -5.16 10.96 -19.54
C GLU A 38 -5.25 9.44 -19.38
N LEU A 39 -6.26 8.98 -18.66
CA LEU A 39 -6.63 7.57 -18.56
C LEU A 39 -7.55 7.18 -19.71
N HIS A 40 -7.25 6.05 -20.36
CA HIS A 40 -8.11 5.46 -21.37
C HIS A 40 -9.37 4.84 -20.74
N ALA A 41 -10.26 4.31 -21.59
CA ALA A 41 -11.46 3.64 -21.12
C ALA A 41 -11.09 2.40 -20.27
N PRO A 42 -11.56 2.30 -19.01
CA PRO A 42 -11.23 1.17 -18.16
C PRO A 42 -11.99 -0.08 -18.57
N VAL A 43 -11.38 -1.24 -18.36
CA VAL A 43 -11.95 -2.56 -18.63
C VAL A 43 -12.02 -3.35 -17.33
N LEU A 44 -13.19 -3.88 -16.98
CA LEU A 44 -13.30 -4.82 -15.87
C LEU A 44 -12.59 -6.13 -16.26
N ALA A 45 -11.49 -6.44 -15.59
CA ALA A 45 -10.66 -7.59 -15.90
C ALA A 45 -11.06 -8.84 -15.11
N ALA A 46 -11.51 -8.67 -13.86
CA ALA A 46 -12.10 -9.74 -13.05
C ALA A 46 -13.13 -9.16 -12.08
N ALA A 47 -14.30 -9.79 -11.98
CA ALA A 47 -15.27 -9.48 -10.94
C ALA A 47 -14.83 -10.18 -9.65
N LEU A 48 -14.42 -9.40 -8.65
CA LEU A 48 -13.95 -9.88 -7.36
C LEU A 48 -14.62 -9.05 -6.26
N ALA A 49 -14.92 -9.66 -5.12
CA ALA A 49 -15.48 -8.95 -3.98
C ALA A 49 -14.38 -8.12 -3.30
N ALA A 50 -14.60 -6.81 -3.16
CA ALA A 50 -13.72 -5.84 -2.49
C ALA A 50 -12.19 -6.09 -2.68
N PRO A 51 -11.66 -6.17 -3.92
CA PRO A 51 -10.23 -6.35 -4.17
C PRO A 51 -9.44 -5.08 -3.81
N SER A 52 -9.25 -4.83 -2.51
CA SER A 52 -8.81 -3.54 -1.99
C SER A 52 -7.31 -3.30 -2.09
N PHE A 53 -6.53 -4.37 -2.23
CA PHE A 53 -5.08 -4.30 -2.41
C PHE A 53 -4.59 -5.39 -3.36
N LEU A 54 -3.57 -5.05 -4.15
CA LEU A 54 -3.02 -5.87 -5.21
C LEU A 54 -1.50 -5.97 -5.07
N ALA A 55 -0.92 -7.10 -5.47
CA ALA A 55 0.52 -7.24 -5.64
C ALA A 55 0.85 -8.16 -6.81
N LEU A 56 1.92 -7.86 -7.53
CA LEU A 56 2.50 -8.79 -8.49
C LEU A 56 3.53 -9.68 -7.79
N HIS A 57 3.55 -10.96 -8.16
CA HIS A 57 4.71 -11.79 -7.87
C HIS A 57 5.95 -11.20 -8.57
N PRO A 58 7.13 -11.14 -7.91
CA PRO A 58 8.28 -10.38 -8.42
C PRO A 58 8.88 -10.92 -9.72
N VAL A 59 8.66 -12.21 -10.03
CA VAL A 59 9.22 -12.90 -11.21
C VAL A 59 8.16 -13.53 -12.12
N ALA A 60 7.34 -14.43 -11.58
CA ALA A 60 6.25 -15.07 -12.32
C ALA A 60 5.11 -14.09 -12.68
N PRO A 61 4.39 -14.31 -13.79
CA PRO A 61 3.26 -13.48 -14.23
C PRO A 61 1.99 -13.81 -13.42
N VAL A 62 2.06 -13.57 -12.11
CA VAL A 62 0.98 -13.81 -11.15
C VAL A 62 0.61 -12.49 -10.49
N LEU A 63 -0.68 -12.17 -10.54
CA LEU A 63 -1.29 -11.08 -9.81
C LEU A 63 -2.06 -11.64 -8.62
N LEU A 64 -1.86 -11.03 -7.46
CA LEU A 64 -2.46 -11.40 -6.20
C LEU A 64 -3.42 -10.28 -5.79
N ALA A 65 -4.62 -10.64 -5.37
CA ALA A 65 -5.63 -9.69 -4.91
C ALA A 65 -6.23 -10.19 -3.60
N VAL A 66 -6.32 -9.33 -2.60
CA VAL A 66 -7.06 -9.62 -1.36
C VAL A 66 -8.49 -9.16 -1.49
N SER A 67 -9.45 -9.97 -1.04
CA SER A 67 -10.83 -9.55 -0.83
C SER A 67 -11.02 -9.13 0.62
N GLU A 68 -11.19 -7.83 0.85
CA GLU A 68 -11.31 -7.23 2.19
C GLU A 68 -12.71 -7.44 2.78
N THR A 69 -13.04 -8.71 3.04
CA THR A 69 -14.29 -9.17 3.62
C THR A 69 -14.04 -9.90 4.94
N ALA A 70 -15.11 -10.27 5.65
CA ALA A 70 -15.06 -11.16 6.81
C ALA A 70 -16.03 -12.34 6.60
N PRO A 71 -15.54 -13.57 6.35
CA PRO A 71 -14.13 -13.96 6.23
C PRO A 71 -13.46 -13.36 4.98
N GLY A 72 -12.14 -13.15 5.05
CA GLY A 72 -11.32 -12.63 3.95
C GLY A 72 -10.82 -13.70 2.98
N SER A 73 -10.36 -13.28 1.79
CA SER A 73 -9.74 -14.19 0.82
C SER A 73 -8.53 -13.60 0.10
N LEU A 74 -7.67 -14.49 -0.41
CA LEU A 74 -6.57 -14.21 -1.34
C LEU A 74 -6.89 -14.89 -2.67
N THR A 75 -6.95 -14.13 -3.75
CA THR A 75 -7.12 -14.65 -5.11
C THR A 75 -5.80 -14.55 -5.87
N ALA A 76 -5.37 -15.66 -6.47
CA ALA A 76 -4.21 -15.72 -7.36
C ALA A 76 -4.67 -15.82 -8.82
N LEU A 77 -4.24 -14.86 -9.64
CA LEU A 77 -4.57 -14.77 -11.05
C LEU A 77 -3.30 -14.86 -11.90
N ARG A 78 -3.34 -15.62 -12.99
CA ARG A 78 -2.29 -15.56 -14.01
C ARG A 78 -2.54 -14.40 -14.96
N VAL A 79 -1.47 -13.67 -15.25
CA VAL A 79 -1.46 -12.58 -16.22
C VAL A 79 -0.99 -13.13 -17.57
N GLY A 80 -1.92 -13.16 -18.52
CA GLY A 80 -1.68 -13.55 -19.90
C GLY A 80 -1.38 -12.35 -20.82
N PRO A 81 -1.15 -12.61 -22.12
CA PRO A 81 -0.93 -11.56 -23.11
C PRO A 81 -2.07 -10.54 -23.14
N GLY A 82 -1.72 -9.26 -23.33
CA GLY A 82 -2.70 -8.18 -23.41
C GLY A 82 -3.49 -7.97 -22.11
N ALA A 83 -2.87 -8.26 -20.96
CA ALA A 83 -3.49 -8.14 -19.64
C ALA A 83 -4.75 -9.01 -19.45
N ALA A 84 -4.80 -10.18 -20.11
CA ALA A 84 -5.84 -11.16 -19.82
C ALA A 84 -5.60 -11.79 -18.43
N LEU A 85 -6.65 -11.92 -17.62
CA LEU A 85 -6.55 -12.57 -16.31
C LEU A 85 -7.25 -13.93 -16.30
N GLU A 86 -6.54 -14.93 -15.79
CA GLU A 86 -7.10 -16.24 -15.47
C GLU A 86 -7.06 -16.42 -13.95
N GLN A 87 -8.22 -16.52 -13.31
CA GLN A 87 -8.27 -16.88 -11.89
C GLN A 87 -7.86 -18.34 -11.71
N VAL A 88 -6.72 -18.58 -11.05
CA VAL A 88 -6.18 -19.93 -10.86
C VAL A 88 -6.62 -20.53 -9.54
N ALA A 89 -6.62 -19.73 -8.46
CA ALA A 89 -6.96 -20.20 -7.14
C ALA A 89 -7.52 -19.08 -6.24
N VAL A 90 -8.33 -19.49 -5.27
CA VAL A 90 -8.82 -18.64 -4.17
C VAL A 90 -8.56 -19.36 -2.86
N PHE A 91 -7.96 -18.66 -1.91
CA PHE A 91 -7.63 -19.14 -0.58
C PHE A 91 -8.35 -18.26 0.44
N GLY A 92 -8.75 -18.81 1.60
CA GLY A 92 -9.09 -17.94 2.73
C GLY A 92 -7.84 -17.16 3.16
N SER A 93 -7.95 -15.89 3.51
CA SER A 93 -6.77 -15.05 3.85
C SER A 93 -6.13 -15.37 5.20
N GLY A 94 -6.67 -16.37 5.92
CA GLY A 94 -6.22 -16.75 7.26
C GLY A 94 -6.79 -15.86 8.38
N GLY A 95 -7.59 -14.83 8.04
CA GLY A 95 -8.22 -13.91 8.98
C GLY A 95 -9.30 -13.03 8.32
N ASP A 96 -9.69 -11.97 9.01
CA ASP A 96 -10.74 -11.03 8.60
C ASP A 96 -10.20 -9.70 8.06
N HIS A 97 -10.87 -9.17 7.05
CA HIS A 97 -10.55 -7.90 6.41
C HIS A 97 -9.07 -7.77 5.98
N PRO A 98 -8.56 -8.67 5.10
CA PRO A 98 -7.23 -8.56 4.54
C PRO A 98 -7.09 -7.24 3.77
N CYS A 99 -6.11 -6.43 4.15
CA CYS A 99 -5.96 -5.06 3.66
C CYS A 99 -4.67 -4.85 2.86
N HIS A 100 -3.77 -5.83 2.84
CA HIS A 100 -2.52 -5.77 2.09
C HIS A 100 -2.04 -7.17 1.70
N VAL A 101 -1.38 -7.28 0.55
CA VAL A 101 -0.67 -8.48 0.10
C VAL A 101 0.72 -8.10 -0.43
N ALA A 102 1.71 -8.94 -0.16
CA ALA A 102 3.04 -8.82 -0.71
C ALA A 102 3.53 -10.20 -1.18
N ALA A 103 4.40 -10.22 -2.19
CA ALA A 103 5.02 -11.44 -2.67
C ALA A 103 6.54 -11.30 -2.67
N SER A 104 7.21 -12.30 -2.09
CA SER A 104 8.61 -12.57 -2.36
C SER A 104 8.73 -13.51 -3.57
N GLY A 105 9.93 -14.01 -3.85
CA GLY A 105 10.11 -15.06 -4.86
C GLY A 105 9.65 -16.45 -4.41
N THR A 106 9.49 -16.67 -3.10
CA THR A 106 9.25 -17.98 -2.49
C THR A 106 8.02 -18.02 -1.58
N SER A 107 7.41 -16.86 -1.32
CA SER A 107 6.27 -16.74 -0.41
C SER A 107 5.35 -15.58 -0.76
N VAL A 108 4.07 -15.71 -0.38
CA VAL A 108 3.06 -14.65 -0.41
C VAL A 108 2.58 -14.38 0.99
N TRP A 109 2.48 -13.10 1.35
CA TRP A 109 2.09 -12.62 2.67
C TRP A 109 0.84 -11.76 2.57
N VAL A 110 -0.13 -12.01 3.45
CA VAL A 110 -1.37 -11.23 3.59
C VAL A 110 -1.48 -10.74 5.02
N THR A 111 -1.83 -9.46 5.21
CA THR A 111 -2.14 -8.91 6.53
C THR A 111 -3.63 -8.65 6.66
N ASN A 112 -4.22 -9.22 7.71
CA ASN A 112 -5.63 -9.15 8.06
C ASN A 112 -5.81 -8.06 9.13
N TYR A 113 -6.49 -6.97 8.76
CA TYR A 113 -6.68 -5.84 9.65
C TYR A 113 -7.65 -6.18 10.78
N GLY A 114 -8.71 -6.94 10.48
CA GLY A 114 -9.84 -7.15 11.39
C GLY A 114 -9.48 -7.92 12.67
N ASP A 115 -8.48 -8.78 12.61
CA ASP A 115 -8.07 -9.67 13.70
C ASP A 115 -6.56 -9.68 13.97
N GLY A 116 -5.79 -8.88 13.22
CA GLY A 116 -4.36 -8.72 13.42
C GLY A 116 -3.49 -9.85 12.84
N VAL A 117 -4.07 -10.76 12.06
CA VAL A 117 -3.35 -11.95 11.55
C VAL A 117 -2.47 -11.61 10.35
N ALA A 118 -1.20 -12.03 10.37
CA ALA A 118 -0.36 -12.09 9.17
C ALA A 118 -0.31 -13.54 8.66
N ALA A 119 -0.83 -13.82 7.48
CA ALA A 119 -0.81 -15.16 6.90
C ALA A 119 0.24 -15.26 5.79
N ALA A 120 0.94 -16.40 5.72
CA ALA A 120 1.95 -16.66 4.71
C ALA A 120 1.72 -17.99 3.98
N TRP A 121 1.93 -17.97 2.67
CA TRP A 121 1.93 -19.14 1.79
C TRP A 121 3.31 -19.28 1.17
N ALA A 122 3.87 -20.49 1.15
CA ALA A 122 4.95 -20.78 0.21
C ALA A 122 4.44 -20.71 -1.23
N THR A 123 5.29 -20.34 -2.18
CA THR A 123 4.98 -20.36 -3.61
C THR A 123 5.60 -21.56 -4.31
N GLY A 124 4.89 -22.08 -5.32
CA GLY A 124 5.44 -23.06 -6.25
C GLY A 124 6.45 -22.44 -7.22
N PRO A 125 7.15 -23.26 -8.02
CA PRO A 125 8.09 -22.78 -9.04
C PRO A 125 7.47 -21.86 -10.10
N ASP A 126 6.15 -21.87 -10.22
CA ASP A 126 5.38 -21.02 -11.13
C ASP A 126 4.83 -19.75 -10.46
N GLY A 127 5.26 -19.46 -9.22
CA GLY A 127 4.92 -18.28 -8.43
C GLY A 127 3.52 -18.31 -7.82
N LEU A 128 2.76 -19.39 -7.97
CA LEU A 128 1.44 -19.52 -7.36
C LEU A 128 1.56 -19.94 -5.88
N PRO A 129 0.74 -19.37 -4.97
CA PRO A 129 0.65 -19.86 -3.60
C PRO A 129 0.26 -21.34 -3.54
N LEU A 130 0.88 -22.09 -2.63
CA LEU A 130 0.51 -23.49 -2.35
C LEU A 130 -0.82 -23.57 -1.57
N ALA A 131 -1.37 -24.77 -1.40
CA ALA A 131 -2.70 -24.95 -0.80
C ALA A 131 -2.80 -24.57 0.69
N THR A 132 -1.69 -24.65 1.43
CA THR A 132 -1.64 -24.43 2.87
C THR A 132 -0.96 -23.11 3.20
N HIS A 133 -1.49 -22.42 4.20
CA HIS A 133 -0.87 -21.25 4.79
C HIS A 133 -0.48 -21.48 6.24
N HIS A 134 0.34 -20.58 6.74
CA HIS A 134 0.61 -20.41 8.15
C HIS A 134 0.02 -19.08 8.58
N SER A 135 -0.93 -19.11 9.52
CA SER A 135 -1.39 -17.90 10.20
C SER A 135 -0.40 -17.59 11.30
N LEU A 136 0.44 -16.61 11.02
CA LEU A 136 1.57 -16.22 11.84
C LEU A 136 1.12 -14.98 12.58
N HIS A 137 1.03 -15.13 13.89
CA HIS A 137 0.58 -14.09 14.81
C HIS A 137 -0.94 -13.90 14.92
N SER A 138 -1.38 -14.14 16.14
CA SER A 138 -2.47 -13.46 16.83
C SER A 138 -1.83 -12.94 18.12
N GLY A 139 -1.35 -11.70 18.13
CA GLY A 139 -0.62 -11.16 19.28
C GLY A 139 -1.50 -10.72 20.41
N ASP A 140 -0.83 -10.45 21.53
CA ASP A 140 -1.29 -9.49 22.52
C ASP A 140 -0.68 -8.12 22.21
N GLY A 141 -1.44 -7.05 22.46
CA GLY A 141 -0.98 -5.69 22.25
C GLY A 141 -2.15 -4.76 22.06
N THR A 142 -2.11 -3.62 22.74
CA THR A 142 -3.12 -2.57 22.65
C THR A 142 -2.42 -1.22 22.69
N GLY A 143 -3.06 -0.21 22.14
CA GLY A 143 -2.60 1.17 22.16
C GLY A 143 -3.60 2.10 22.86
N PRO A 144 -3.25 3.38 23.02
CA PRO A 144 -4.09 4.35 23.74
C PRO A 144 -5.34 4.79 22.97
N VAL A 145 -5.43 4.57 21.66
CA VAL A 145 -6.59 4.97 20.85
C VAL A 145 -7.67 3.89 20.88
N ALA A 146 -8.62 4.04 21.80
CA ALA A 146 -9.52 2.98 22.26
C ALA A 146 -10.36 2.27 21.18
N ASP A 147 -10.71 2.95 20.08
CA ASP A 147 -11.52 2.42 18.98
C ASP A 147 -10.71 1.96 17.75
N ARG A 148 -9.37 2.09 17.83
CA ARG A 148 -8.44 1.78 16.74
C ARG A 148 -7.30 0.86 17.16
N GLN A 149 -7.15 0.62 18.47
CA GLN A 149 -6.02 -0.08 19.08
C GLN A 149 -6.46 -0.95 20.26
N GLU A 150 -7.67 -1.51 20.18
CA GLU A 150 -8.25 -2.46 21.13
C GLU A 150 -7.54 -3.83 21.12
N GLY A 151 -6.80 -4.10 20.05
CA GLY A 151 -6.02 -5.30 19.83
C GLY A 151 -5.10 -5.11 18.62
N PRO A 152 -4.34 -6.13 18.21
CA PRO A 152 -3.48 -6.05 17.03
C PRO A 152 -4.26 -5.80 15.73
N HIS A 153 -3.65 -5.03 14.84
CA HIS A 153 -4.18 -4.75 13.50
C HIS A 153 -3.03 -4.76 12.49
N ALA A 154 -2.73 -5.92 11.92
CA ALA A 154 -1.69 -6.08 10.91
C ALA A 154 -2.11 -5.34 9.64
N HIS A 155 -1.30 -4.38 9.19
CA HIS A 155 -1.72 -3.46 8.13
C HIS A 155 -0.89 -3.57 6.84
N GLN A 156 0.41 -3.81 6.93
CA GLN A 156 1.25 -3.99 5.75
C GLN A 156 2.30 -5.06 5.99
N ALA A 157 2.52 -5.92 5.00
CA ALA A 157 3.71 -6.77 4.89
C ALA A 157 4.68 -6.18 3.85
N THR A 158 5.94 -6.05 4.21
CA THR A 158 7.02 -5.55 3.34
C THR A 158 8.17 -6.55 3.33
N VAL A 159 8.51 -7.08 2.15
CA VAL A 159 9.64 -8.01 1.97
C VAL A 159 10.95 -7.24 2.02
N VAL A 160 11.84 -7.62 2.94
CA VAL A 160 13.15 -6.99 3.16
C VAL A 160 14.22 -8.07 3.29
N GLY A 161 14.93 -8.35 2.19
CA GLY A 161 15.94 -9.41 2.15
C GLY A 161 15.31 -10.79 2.38
N ASP A 162 15.79 -11.49 3.40
CA ASP A 162 15.31 -12.79 3.88
C ASP A 162 14.24 -12.68 4.98
N HIS A 163 13.68 -11.48 5.17
CA HIS A 163 12.66 -11.21 6.16
C HIS A 163 11.43 -10.53 5.57
N VAL A 164 10.34 -10.55 6.33
CA VAL A 164 9.15 -9.72 6.10
C VAL A 164 8.91 -8.88 7.34
N LEU A 165 8.76 -7.57 7.12
CA LEU A 165 8.33 -6.62 8.13
C LEU A 165 6.82 -6.45 8.07
N VAL A 166 6.15 -6.57 9.22
CA VAL A 166 4.71 -6.36 9.34
C VAL A 166 4.42 -5.20 10.28
N THR A 167 3.72 -4.18 9.80
CA THR A 167 3.22 -3.09 10.65
C THR A 167 1.99 -3.57 11.43
N ASP A 168 1.99 -3.33 12.74
CA ASP A 168 0.89 -3.64 13.64
C ASP A 168 0.36 -2.34 14.22
N LEU A 169 -0.71 -1.82 13.60
CA LEU A 169 -1.32 -0.54 13.94
C LEU A 169 -1.81 -0.54 15.38
N GLY A 170 -2.40 -1.65 15.81
CA GLY A 170 -3.02 -1.81 17.12
C GLY A 170 -2.03 -1.83 18.28
N ALA A 171 -0.81 -2.30 18.05
CA ALA A 171 0.21 -2.47 19.08
C ALA A 171 1.38 -1.48 19.01
N ASP A 172 1.38 -0.53 18.06
CA ASP A 172 2.46 0.46 17.84
C ASP A 172 3.84 -0.19 17.61
N VAL A 173 3.88 -1.28 16.84
CA VAL A 173 5.14 -2.00 16.54
C VAL A 173 5.29 -2.33 15.05
N VAL A 174 6.55 -2.56 14.66
CA VAL A 174 6.90 -3.31 13.44
C VAL A 174 7.41 -4.67 13.88
N ARG A 175 6.80 -5.72 13.35
CA ARG A 175 7.20 -7.11 13.58
C ARG A 175 8.07 -7.62 12.44
N ARG A 176 8.99 -8.53 12.73
CA ARG A 176 9.81 -9.24 11.74
C ARG A 176 9.51 -10.72 11.77
N TYR A 177 9.41 -11.29 10.58
CA TYR A 177 9.31 -12.72 10.33
C TYR A 177 10.36 -13.17 9.32
N PRO A 178 10.80 -14.43 9.33
CA PRO A 178 11.49 -15.03 8.18
C PRO A 178 10.63 -14.93 6.92
N VAL A 179 11.23 -14.75 5.74
CA VAL A 179 10.49 -14.68 4.47
C VAL A 179 9.73 -15.98 4.15
N ASP A 180 10.31 -17.11 4.55
CA ASP A 180 9.74 -18.46 4.43
C ASP A 180 9.49 -19.03 5.85
N PRO A 181 8.39 -18.63 6.48
CA PRO A 181 8.09 -18.98 7.85
C PRO A 181 7.54 -20.41 7.96
N THR A 182 7.68 -20.98 9.14
CA THR A 182 7.09 -22.24 9.58
C THR A 182 5.95 -21.95 10.57
N PRO A 183 5.06 -22.93 10.86
CA PRO A 183 3.98 -22.73 11.83
C PRO A 183 4.44 -22.31 13.24
N ASP A 184 5.67 -22.62 13.61
CA ASP A 184 6.23 -22.36 14.94
C ASP A 184 6.90 -20.97 15.04
N ASP A 185 7.05 -20.25 13.93
CA ASP A 185 7.65 -18.93 13.92
C ASP A 185 6.71 -17.88 14.55
N ALA A 186 7.27 -17.12 15.49
CA ALA A 186 6.59 -15.99 16.11
C ALA A 186 7.19 -14.67 15.62
N GLY A 187 6.34 -13.68 15.38
CA GLY A 187 6.79 -12.34 14.98
C GLY A 187 7.59 -11.66 16.06
N GLU A 188 8.86 -11.39 15.79
CA GLU A 188 9.75 -10.64 16.68
C GLU A 188 9.44 -9.16 16.58
N VAL A 189 9.49 -8.42 17.69
CA VAL A 189 9.34 -6.96 17.65
C VAL A 189 10.65 -6.35 17.15
N ALA A 190 10.67 -5.98 15.87
CA ALA A 190 11.83 -5.38 15.21
C ALA A 190 11.97 -3.89 15.51
N ALA A 191 10.86 -3.20 15.77
CA ALA A 191 10.84 -1.82 16.22
C ALA A 191 9.59 -1.52 17.05
N ARG A 192 9.73 -0.59 18.00
CA ARG A 192 8.61 0.00 18.75
C ARG A 192 8.48 1.47 18.38
N LEU A 193 7.25 1.90 18.12
CA LEU A 193 6.92 3.30 17.86
C LEU A 193 6.32 3.94 19.13
N PRO A 194 6.26 5.28 19.20
CA PRO A 194 5.53 5.96 20.26
C PRO A 194 4.08 5.47 20.36
N ALA A 195 3.53 5.45 21.58
CA ALA A 195 2.15 5.02 21.81
C ALA A 195 1.16 5.95 21.10
N GLY A 196 0.19 5.37 20.38
CA GLY A 196 -0.82 6.08 19.60
C GLY A 196 -0.37 6.46 18.19
N THR A 197 0.76 5.94 17.70
CA THR A 197 1.23 6.19 16.34
C THR A 197 0.35 5.49 15.30
N GLY A 198 -0.01 4.23 15.55
CA GLY A 198 -0.73 3.40 14.60
C GLY A 198 0.02 3.21 13.29
N PRO A 199 1.16 2.48 13.28
CA PRO A 199 1.97 2.27 12.09
C PRO A 199 1.14 1.58 11.00
N ARG A 200 1.02 2.24 9.84
CA ARG A 200 0.17 1.80 8.74
C ARG A 200 0.99 1.20 7.61
N HIS A 201 1.55 2.04 6.74
CA HIS A 201 2.45 1.61 5.67
C HIS A 201 3.86 2.17 5.94
N LEU A 202 4.87 1.49 5.43
CA LEU A 202 6.27 1.84 5.50
C LEU A 202 6.95 1.68 4.13
N VAL A 203 8.06 2.39 3.97
CA VAL A 203 9.04 2.15 2.90
C VAL A 203 10.43 1.95 3.50
N VAL A 204 11.27 1.20 2.78
CA VAL A 204 12.68 1.01 3.11
C VAL A 204 13.51 1.97 2.28
N LEU A 205 14.34 2.78 2.92
CA LEU A 205 15.28 3.67 2.26
C LEU A 205 16.53 2.90 1.81
N PRO A 206 17.30 3.40 0.81
CA PRO A 206 18.48 2.71 0.29
C PRO A 206 19.57 2.39 1.33
N ASP A 207 19.64 3.14 2.42
CA ASP A 207 20.58 2.96 3.53
C ASP A 207 20.01 2.11 4.68
N GLY A 208 18.84 1.49 4.48
CA GLY A 208 18.20 0.58 5.41
C GLY A 208 17.32 1.25 6.46
N TRP A 209 17.24 2.58 6.49
CA TRP A 209 16.26 3.29 7.32
C TRP A 209 14.83 2.96 6.89
N LEU A 210 13.90 3.01 7.83
CA LEU A 210 12.47 2.87 7.55
C LEU A 210 11.79 4.21 7.73
N VAL A 211 10.91 4.54 6.79
CA VAL A 211 9.92 5.61 6.96
C VAL A 211 8.57 4.93 7.18
N VAL A 212 7.93 5.18 8.32
CA VAL A 212 6.62 4.59 8.68
C VAL A 212 5.58 5.70 8.79
N ALA A 213 4.46 5.55 8.08
CA ALA A 213 3.31 6.42 8.21
C ALA A 213 2.49 6.03 9.46
N GLY A 214 2.40 6.94 10.42
CA GLY A 214 1.52 6.84 11.58
C GLY A 214 0.12 7.29 11.21
N GLU A 215 -0.82 6.36 11.07
CA GLU A 215 -2.19 6.69 10.67
C GLU A 215 -2.90 7.54 11.74
N LEU A 216 -2.64 7.27 13.01
CA LEU A 216 -3.42 7.82 14.11
C LEU A 216 -2.85 9.16 14.63
N ASP A 217 -1.56 9.40 14.45
CA ASP A 217 -0.88 10.63 14.89
C ASP A 217 -0.57 11.61 13.75
N ALA A 218 -0.86 11.25 12.49
CA ALA A 218 -0.61 12.05 11.31
C ALA A 218 0.87 12.41 11.06
N ARG A 219 1.80 11.49 11.42
CA ARG A 219 3.25 11.70 11.29
C ARG A 219 3.94 10.66 10.42
N LEU A 220 5.13 11.02 9.94
CA LEU A 220 6.11 10.10 9.36
C LEU A 220 7.20 9.85 10.40
N HIS A 221 7.43 8.58 10.73
CA HIS A 221 8.41 8.13 11.71
C HIS A 221 9.64 7.59 11.00
N LEU A 222 10.81 8.04 11.44
CA LEU A 222 12.10 7.53 10.99
C LEU A 222 12.59 6.49 11.98
N LEU A 223 12.83 5.27 11.48
CA LEU A 223 13.46 4.20 12.25
C LEU A 223 14.85 3.93 11.67
N ARG A 224 15.87 4.09 12.50
CA ARG A 224 17.26 3.87 12.09
C ARG A 224 17.68 2.43 12.36
N PRO A 225 18.46 1.80 11.47
CA PRO A 225 19.03 0.47 11.75
C PRO A 225 19.81 0.49 13.07
N ALA A 226 19.52 -0.48 13.95
CA ALA A 226 20.15 -0.59 15.26
C ALA A 226 20.22 -2.06 15.69
N GLY A 227 21.44 -2.59 15.79
CA GLY A 227 21.65 -4.01 16.11
C GLY A 227 21.06 -4.91 15.03
N ASP A 228 20.16 -5.80 15.44
CA ASP A 228 19.40 -6.68 14.55
C ASP A 228 18.01 -6.12 14.18
N GLY A 229 17.65 -4.92 14.62
CA GLY A 229 16.35 -4.31 14.34
C GLY A 229 16.46 -2.83 13.99
N TRP A 230 15.44 -2.05 14.38
CA TRP A 230 15.41 -0.61 14.20
C TRP A 230 14.96 0.09 15.48
N GLU A 231 15.51 1.27 15.71
CA GLU A 231 15.09 2.15 16.80
C GLU A 231 14.46 3.43 16.26
N HIS A 232 13.48 3.96 17.00
CA HIS A 232 12.82 5.22 16.64
C HIS A 232 13.81 6.38 16.78
N ALA A 233 14.11 7.04 15.67
CA ALA A 233 15.07 8.15 15.60
C ALA A 233 14.39 9.53 15.64
N GLY A 234 13.12 9.61 15.24
CA GLY A 234 12.36 10.85 15.23
C GLY A 234 11.10 10.75 14.38
N SER A 235 10.35 11.85 14.30
CA SER A 235 9.20 11.94 13.41
C SER A 235 8.91 13.38 12.98
N THR A 236 8.28 13.52 11.83
CA THR A 236 7.87 14.81 11.24
C THR A 236 6.36 14.74 10.93
N PRO A 237 5.57 15.82 11.12
CA PRO A 237 4.20 15.85 10.61
C PRO A 237 4.17 15.54 9.11
N VAL A 238 3.18 14.77 8.64
CA VAL A 238 3.03 14.46 7.21
C VAL A 238 2.72 15.72 6.40
N SER A 239 2.02 16.67 6.99
CA SER A 239 1.70 17.95 6.36
C SER A 239 1.44 18.98 7.47
N PRO A 240 1.59 20.29 7.20
CA PRO A 240 1.06 21.34 8.07
C PRO A 240 -0.44 21.22 8.36
N LEU A 241 -1.19 20.49 7.51
CA LEU A 241 -2.61 20.19 7.67
C LEU A 241 -2.87 18.90 8.48
N GLY A 242 -1.81 18.19 8.90
CA GLY A 242 -1.89 16.92 9.61
C GLY A 242 -2.27 17.11 11.07
N VAL A 243 -3.57 17.04 11.37
CA VAL A 243 -4.09 17.05 12.74
C VAL A 243 -4.47 15.62 13.15
N PRO A 244 -3.90 15.06 14.25
CA PRO A 244 -4.28 13.74 14.76
C PRO A 244 -5.80 13.60 14.96
N GLY A 245 -6.38 12.49 14.50
CA GLY A 245 -7.82 12.25 14.56
C GLY A 245 -8.66 12.94 13.48
N GLU A 246 -8.05 13.83 12.68
CA GLU A 246 -8.70 14.46 11.52
C GLU A 246 -7.98 14.13 10.20
N ALA A 247 -6.67 13.88 10.27
CA ALA A 247 -5.82 13.55 9.15
C ALA A 247 -5.23 12.14 9.32
N PHE A 248 -5.38 11.31 8.29
CA PHE A 248 -5.03 9.89 8.34
C PHE A 248 -4.12 9.53 7.16
N PRO A 249 -2.79 9.51 7.35
CA PRO A 249 -1.85 9.04 6.34
C PRO A 249 -2.27 7.67 5.81
N GLY A 250 -2.33 7.53 4.49
CA GLY A 250 -2.72 6.33 3.78
C GLY A 250 -1.50 5.56 3.29
N HIS A 251 -1.36 5.46 1.97
CA HIS A 251 -0.21 4.82 1.33
C HIS A 251 1.00 5.77 1.28
N VAL A 252 2.21 5.21 1.31
CA VAL A 252 3.49 5.91 1.19
C VAL A 252 4.32 5.26 0.08
N THR A 253 4.81 6.06 -0.87
CA THR A 253 5.75 5.60 -1.91
C THR A 253 7.05 6.38 -1.86
N LEU A 254 8.14 5.69 -2.17
CA LEU A 254 9.44 6.29 -2.39
C LEU A 254 9.68 6.36 -3.90
N SER A 255 10.12 7.52 -4.39
CA SER A 255 10.67 7.69 -5.73
C SER A 255 11.79 6.68 -6.01
N GLU A 256 11.98 6.33 -7.29
CA GLU A 256 12.98 5.34 -7.71
C GLU A 256 14.41 5.72 -7.29
N ASP A 257 14.73 7.02 -7.28
CA ASP A 257 16.05 7.52 -6.85
C ASP A 257 16.19 7.66 -5.32
N GLY A 258 15.12 7.40 -4.57
CA GLY A 258 15.09 7.49 -3.11
C GLY A 258 15.08 8.91 -2.56
N GLY A 259 15.03 9.95 -3.41
CA GLY A 259 15.16 11.35 -3.00
C GLY A 259 13.84 12.01 -2.61
N ARG A 260 12.71 11.43 -2.99
CA ARG A 260 11.36 11.96 -2.76
C ARG A 260 10.41 10.91 -2.21
N LEU A 261 9.56 11.32 -1.29
CA LEU A 261 8.51 10.53 -0.67
C LEU A 261 7.14 11.14 -0.96
N HIS A 262 6.17 10.31 -1.33
CA HIS A 262 4.78 10.71 -1.52
C HIS A 262 3.90 10.04 -0.48
N VAL A 263 2.93 10.78 0.06
CA VAL A 263 2.02 10.27 1.10
C VAL A 263 0.61 10.75 0.79
N GLY A 264 -0.32 9.81 0.59
CA GLY A 264 -1.73 10.16 0.52
C GLY A 264 -2.24 10.52 1.92
N LEU A 265 -2.80 11.70 2.12
CA LEU A 265 -3.31 12.14 3.42
C LEU A 265 -4.83 12.32 3.36
N ARG A 266 -5.56 11.38 3.96
CA ARG A 266 -7.03 11.40 4.05
C ARG A 266 -7.48 12.41 5.09
N GLY A 267 -8.60 13.09 4.84
CA GLY A 267 -9.13 14.14 5.71
C GLY A 267 -8.83 15.52 5.10
N PRO A 268 -7.59 16.02 5.17
CA PRO A 268 -7.15 17.17 4.37
C PRO A 268 -7.19 16.92 2.85
N ASP A 269 -7.16 15.66 2.44
CA ASP A 269 -7.28 15.19 1.06
C ASP A 269 -6.22 15.78 0.12
N VAL A 270 -4.98 15.51 0.48
CA VAL A 270 -3.78 15.96 -0.26
C VAL A 270 -2.86 14.79 -0.58
N LEU A 271 -2.06 14.93 -1.64
CA LEU A 271 -0.83 14.18 -1.81
C LEU A 271 0.31 15.02 -1.21
N ALA A 272 0.79 14.63 -0.05
CA ALA A 272 1.92 15.30 0.60
C ALA A 272 3.23 14.79 0.00
N VAL A 273 4.14 15.72 -0.32
CA VAL A 273 5.43 15.46 -0.96
C VAL A 273 6.55 15.89 -0.02
N HIS A 274 7.53 15.00 0.19
CA HIS A 274 8.71 15.29 1.01
C HIS A 274 9.99 14.98 0.24
N ASP A 275 11.03 15.75 0.51
CA ASP A 275 12.39 15.34 0.18
C ASP A 275 12.93 14.43 1.29
N VAL A 276 13.70 13.44 0.88
CA VAL A 276 14.45 12.53 1.75
C VAL A 276 15.92 12.93 1.69
N THR A 277 16.50 13.33 2.82
CA THR A 277 17.95 13.59 2.87
C THR A 277 18.69 12.27 3.08
N GLY A 278 19.71 11.99 2.27
CA GLY A 278 20.57 10.83 2.47
C GLY A 278 21.66 11.06 3.52
N GLY A 279 22.35 9.97 3.87
CA GLY A 279 23.52 9.99 4.77
C GLY A 279 23.19 9.54 6.20
N PRO A 280 24.10 9.76 7.16
CA PRO A 280 23.95 9.20 8.52
C PRO A 280 22.83 9.84 9.36
N ASP A 281 22.27 10.96 8.91
CA ASP A 281 21.18 11.70 9.57
C ASP A 281 20.05 11.93 8.55
N VAL A 282 19.26 10.89 8.32
CA VAL A 282 18.09 10.96 7.42
C VAL A 282 17.07 11.93 7.99
N ARG A 283 16.53 12.79 7.13
CA ARG A 283 15.46 13.74 7.45
C ARG A 283 14.42 13.75 6.36
N LEU A 284 13.18 14.01 6.76
CA LEU A 284 12.06 14.22 5.86
C LEU A 284 11.71 15.71 5.88
N VAL A 285 11.76 16.34 4.72
CA VAL A 285 11.47 17.77 4.56
C VAL A 285 10.19 17.90 3.74
N HIS A 286 9.10 18.32 4.38
CA HIS A 286 7.85 18.63 3.68
C HIS A 286 8.09 19.70 2.62
N ARG A 287 7.59 19.46 1.40
CA ARG A 287 7.76 20.35 0.24
C ARG A 287 6.46 20.94 -0.24
N ALA A 288 5.45 20.11 -0.40
CA ALA A 288 4.19 20.52 -1.01
C ALA A 288 3.05 19.61 -0.59
N ASP A 289 1.85 20.16 -0.65
CA ASP A 289 0.60 19.42 -0.59
C ASP A 289 -0.15 19.65 -1.91
N VAL A 290 -0.36 18.59 -2.67
CA VAL A 290 -1.20 18.65 -3.87
C VAL A 290 -2.64 18.44 -3.44
N HIS A 291 -3.49 19.45 -3.57
CA HIS A 291 -4.90 19.34 -3.20
C HIS A 291 -5.68 18.44 -4.17
N LEU A 292 -6.33 17.40 -3.64
CA LEU A 292 -7.03 16.38 -4.42
C LEU A 292 -8.55 16.52 -4.37
N GLY A 293 -9.05 17.56 -3.70
CA GLY A 293 -10.48 17.87 -3.58
C GLY A 293 -11.04 17.36 -2.26
N ALA A 294 -11.90 18.19 -1.64
CA ALA A 294 -12.45 17.91 -0.32
C ALA A 294 -13.37 16.68 -0.32
N GLY A 295 -13.23 15.84 0.69
CA GLY A 295 -13.95 14.59 0.86
C GLY A 295 -13.48 13.46 -0.07
N SER A 296 -12.34 13.60 -0.76
CA SER A 296 -11.92 12.65 -1.81
C SER A 296 -11.26 11.38 -1.28
N TRP A 297 -10.60 11.45 -0.12
CA TRP A 297 -10.03 10.30 0.60
C TRP A 297 -8.96 9.52 -0.20
N PRO A 298 -7.76 10.11 -0.40
CA PRO A 298 -6.65 9.49 -1.15
C PRO A 298 -6.01 8.32 -0.39
N ARG A 299 -6.63 7.14 -0.47
CA ARG A 299 -6.20 5.95 0.29
C ARG A 299 -4.94 5.30 -0.30
N HIS A 300 -4.77 5.32 -1.62
CA HIS A 300 -3.63 4.74 -2.33
C HIS A 300 -3.20 5.62 -3.50
N HIS A 301 -1.92 5.55 -3.85
CA HIS A 301 -1.35 6.15 -5.05
C HIS A 301 -0.17 5.32 -5.54
N GLU A 302 0.25 5.54 -6.78
CA GLU A 302 1.42 4.90 -7.37
C GLU A 302 2.19 5.89 -8.23
N VAL A 303 3.52 5.86 -8.16
CA VAL A 303 4.40 6.59 -9.09
C VAL A 303 4.52 5.76 -10.37
N VAL A 304 3.81 6.15 -11.43
CA VAL A 304 3.66 5.31 -12.63
C VAL A 304 4.71 5.58 -13.70
N ALA A 305 5.35 6.75 -13.70
CA ALA A 305 6.40 7.09 -14.64
C ALA A 305 7.28 8.23 -14.15
N ARG A 306 8.54 8.25 -14.60
CA ARG A 306 9.45 9.39 -14.47
C ARG A 306 9.52 10.15 -15.80
N LEU A 307 9.30 11.47 -15.75
CA LEU A 307 9.25 12.38 -16.90
C LEU A 307 10.37 13.43 -16.77
N GLY A 308 11.62 12.99 -16.95
CA GLY A 308 12.79 13.83 -16.62
C GLY A 308 13.03 13.85 -15.11
N ASP A 309 12.92 15.02 -14.49
CA ASP A 309 13.00 15.19 -13.02
C ASP A 309 11.62 15.19 -12.33
N ASP A 310 10.56 15.17 -13.14
CA ASP A 310 9.18 15.12 -12.70
C ASP A 310 8.71 13.66 -12.62
N GLU A 311 7.69 13.43 -11.80
CA GLU A 311 7.05 12.13 -11.64
C GLU A 311 5.57 12.25 -11.98
N LEU A 312 5.05 11.24 -12.66
CA LEU A 312 3.62 11.06 -12.84
C LEU A 312 3.11 10.13 -11.74
N VAL A 313 2.19 10.62 -10.92
CA VAL A 313 1.57 9.89 -9.82
C VAL A 313 0.09 9.72 -10.12
N VAL A 314 -0.42 8.50 -10.02
CA VAL A 314 -1.85 8.21 -10.11
C VAL A 314 -2.38 7.96 -8.71
N VAL A 315 -3.39 8.72 -8.28
CA VAL A 315 -3.97 8.64 -6.95
C VAL A 315 -5.40 8.11 -7.03
N ALA A 316 -5.71 7.11 -6.21
CA ALA A 316 -7.05 6.58 -6.02
C ALA A 316 -7.79 7.40 -4.95
N LEU A 317 -8.83 8.12 -5.38
CA LEU A 317 -9.72 8.91 -4.55
C LEU A 317 -10.97 8.09 -4.25
N GLN A 318 -10.95 7.40 -3.11
CA GLN A 318 -11.94 6.39 -2.77
C GLN A 318 -13.36 6.98 -2.72
N ASN A 319 -13.55 8.07 -1.99
CA ASN A 319 -14.88 8.59 -1.67
C ASN A 319 -15.50 9.39 -2.83
N SER A 320 -14.66 10.05 -3.65
CA SER A 320 -15.14 10.74 -4.85
C SER A 320 -15.26 9.82 -6.07
N GLN A 321 -14.85 8.55 -5.95
CA GLN A 321 -14.84 7.56 -7.03
C GLN A 321 -14.07 8.08 -8.25
N GLU A 322 -12.85 8.55 -8.04
CA GLU A 322 -12.01 9.10 -9.10
C GLU A 322 -10.61 8.50 -9.05
N LEU A 323 -9.99 8.35 -10.22
CA LEU A 323 -8.55 8.38 -10.34
C LEU A 323 -8.12 9.78 -10.76
N VAL A 324 -7.08 10.31 -10.13
CA VAL A 324 -6.47 11.59 -10.50
C VAL A 324 -5.00 11.38 -10.84
N THR A 325 -4.54 11.99 -11.92
CA THR A 325 -3.14 11.94 -12.33
C THR A 325 -2.47 13.27 -12.03
N VAL A 326 -1.35 13.22 -11.32
CA VAL A 326 -0.62 14.38 -10.83
C VAL A 326 0.80 14.34 -11.39
N ARG A 327 1.25 15.45 -11.98
CA ARG A 327 2.67 15.69 -12.23
C ARG A 327 3.28 16.32 -11.00
N VAL A 328 4.29 15.69 -10.42
CA VAL A 328 5.03 16.19 -9.25
C VAL A 328 6.44 16.54 -9.71
N GLY A 329 6.78 17.83 -9.66
CA GLY A 329 8.05 18.34 -10.12
C GLY A 329 9.10 18.42 -9.01
N SER A 330 10.38 18.33 -9.41
CA SER A 330 11.54 18.36 -8.49
C SER A 330 11.74 19.67 -7.73
N GLY A 331 11.19 20.79 -8.24
CA GLY A 331 11.20 22.08 -7.58
C GLY A 331 10.07 22.30 -6.56
N GLY A 332 9.26 21.28 -6.26
CA GLY A 332 8.07 21.38 -5.39
C GLY A 332 6.82 21.92 -6.09
N GLY A 333 6.89 22.18 -7.40
CA GLY A 333 5.70 22.45 -8.21
C GLY A 333 4.93 21.16 -8.49
N SER A 334 3.60 21.24 -8.54
CA SER A 334 2.75 20.09 -8.85
C SER A 334 1.53 20.53 -9.67
N GLU A 335 1.08 19.67 -10.57
CA GLU A 335 -0.07 19.94 -11.43
C GLU A 335 -0.99 18.71 -11.49
N VAL A 336 -2.29 18.91 -11.24
CA VAL A 336 -3.31 17.90 -11.56
C VAL A 336 -3.54 17.93 -13.07
N LEU A 337 -3.17 16.85 -13.76
CA LEU A 337 -3.27 16.77 -15.22
C LEU A 337 -4.66 16.34 -15.68
N ALA A 338 -5.22 15.31 -15.03
CA ALA A 338 -6.50 14.72 -15.39
C ALA A 338 -7.21 14.15 -14.16
N ARG A 339 -8.54 14.14 -14.24
CA ARG A 339 -9.45 13.46 -13.31
C ARG A 339 -10.38 12.57 -14.12
N THR A 340 -10.53 11.33 -13.67
CA THR A 340 -11.35 10.34 -14.35
C THR A 340 -12.27 9.68 -13.32
N SER A 341 -13.57 9.86 -13.50
CA SER A 341 -14.57 9.14 -12.71
C SER A 341 -14.42 7.63 -12.92
N TRP A 342 -14.54 6.87 -11.84
CA TRP A 342 -14.40 5.43 -11.82
C TRP A 342 -15.76 4.76 -11.57
N PRO A 343 -16.03 3.56 -12.12
CA PRO A 343 -17.32 2.89 -11.91
C PRO A 343 -17.61 2.50 -10.45
N THR A 344 -16.57 2.29 -9.65
CA THR A 344 -16.64 1.93 -8.23
C THR A 344 -15.51 2.63 -7.45
N PRO A 345 -15.59 2.78 -6.13
CA PRO A 345 -14.53 3.40 -5.33
C PRO A 345 -13.14 2.75 -5.56
N PRO A 346 -12.15 3.45 -6.16
CA PRO A 346 -10.82 2.92 -6.35
C PRO A 346 -10.07 2.84 -5.02
N ALA A 347 -9.32 1.75 -4.83
CA ALA A 347 -8.68 1.40 -3.56
C ALA A 347 -7.17 1.16 -3.68
N CYS A 348 -6.70 0.59 -4.78
CA CYS A 348 -5.30 0.31 -5.05
C CYS A 348 -4.97 0.58 -6.51
N VAL A 349 -3.81 1.20 -6.76
CA VAL A 349 -3.26 1.44 -8.10
C VAL A 349 -1.95 0.68 -8.18
N LEU A 350 -1.79 -0.15 -9.20
CA LEU A 350 -0.59 -0.98 -9.38
C LEU A 350 -0.17 -0.95 -10.84
N VAL A 351 1.10 -0.66 -11.11
CA VAL A 351 1.64 -0.74 -12.48
C VAL A 351 1.63 -2.19 -12.96
N ALA A 352 1.01 -2.45 -14.11
CA ALA A 352 1.04 -3.75 -14.78
C ALA A 352 2.42 -3.99 -15.41
N ARG A 353 2.88 -5.24 -15.38
CA ARG A 353 4.17 -5.67 -15.97
C ARG A 353 3.94 -6.75 -17.02
#